data_AF-A0A7V8VKT9-F1
#
_entry.id   AF-A0A7V8VKT9-F1
#
_cell.length_a   1.000
_cell.length_b   1.000
_cell.length_c   1.000
_cell.angle_alpha   90.00
_cell.angle_beta   90.00
_cell.angle_gamma   90.00
#
_symmetry.space_group_name_H-M   'P 1'
#
loop_
_entity.id
_entity.type
_entity.pdbx_description
1 polymer ?
#
loop_
_entity_poly.entity_id
_entity_poly.type
_entity_poly.pdbx_seq_one_letter_code
_entity_poly.pdbx_strand_id
1 'polypeptide(L)'
;MKLSLLRVLLILEALHVSASASNSVVNLSHYDQMRPDFVRMREQGIVGVIHEASYPRYVRDAKYAARQNAAVDAGLLWGAYHFADATSPIRQADHFL
;
A
#
# COMPACT_ATOMS: atom_id res chain seq x y z
N MET A 1 -16.15 -1.70 41.80
CA MET A 1 -16.54 -0.72 40.77
C MET A 1 -15.37 -0.24 39.90
N LYS A 2 -14.29 0.33 40.46
CA LYS A 2 -13.15 0.87 39.68
C LYS A 2 -12.49 -0.14 38.72
N LEU A 3 -12.30 -1.39 39.15
CA LEU A 3 -11.72 -2.46 38.32
C LEU A 3 -12.62 -2.88 37.15
N SER A 4 -13.95 -2.72 37.29
CA SER A 4 -14.93 -3.02 36.24
C SER A 4 -14.91 -1.93 35.16
N LEU A 5 -14.85 -0.66 35.58
CA LEU A 5 -14.73 0.48 34.66
C LEU A 5 -13.43 0.43 33.85
N LEU A 6 -12.31 0.07 34.47
CA LEU A 6 -11.03 -0.09 33.78
C LEU A 6 -11.07 -1.21 32.73
N ARG A 7 -11.73 -2.34 33.05
CA ARG A 7 -11.91 -3.45 32.10
C ARG A 7 -12.79 -3.06 30.93
N VAL A 8 -13.89 -2.34 31.17
CA VAL A 8 -14.77 -1.85 30.10
C VAL A 8 -14.03 -0.86 29.20
N LEU A 9 -13.23 0.04 29.77
CA LEU A 9 -12.41 0.98 29.01
C LEU A 9 -11.38 0.24 28.12
N LEU A 10 -10.67 -0.73 28.69
CA LEU A 10 -9.70 -1.55 27.95
C LEU A 10 -10.36 -2.36 26.81
N ILE A 11 -11.58 -2.86 27.02
CA ILE A 11 -12.35 -3.58 25.99
C ILE A 11 -12.77 -2.62 24.87
N LEU A 12 -13.22 -1.40 25.20
CA LEU A 12 -13.59 -0.39 24.21
C LEU A 12 -12.40 0.07 23.35
N GLU A 13 -11.23 0.23 23.95
CA GLU A 13 -9.98 0.52 23.23
C GLU A 13 -9.57 -0.64 22.32
N ALA A 14 -9.64 -1.88 22.82
CA ALA A 14 -9.32 -3.07 22.03
C ALA A 14 -10.28 -3.25 20.84
N LEU A 15 -11.56 -2.95 21.00
CA LEU A 15 -12.55 -2.97 19.91
C LEU A 15 -12.26 -1.89 18.86
N HIS A 16 -11.83 -0.69 19.27
CA HIS A 16 -11.39 0.36 18.34
C HIS A 16 -10.16 -0.05 17.54
N VAL A 17 -9.14 -0.66 18.17
CA VAL A 17 -7.95 -1.17 17.48
C VAL A 17 -8.30 -2.27 16.47
N SER A 18 -9.21 -3.17 16.85
CA SER A 18 -9.64 -4.28 15.99
C SER A 18 -10.45 -3.81 14.78
N ALA A 19 -11.28 -2.79 14.96
CA ALA A 19 -11.99 -2.12 13.86
C ALA A 19 -11.06 -1.22 13.01
N SER A 20 -9.91 -0.82 13.55
CA SER A 20 -8.88 -0.04 12.86
C SER A 20 -7.83 -0.89 12.13
N ALA A 21 -7.94 -2.23 12.18
CA ALA A 21 -7.32 -3.12 11.19
C ALA A 21 -8.01 -2.92 9.82
N SER A 22 -7.90 -1.69 9.32
CA SER A 22 -8.57 -1.18 8.15
C SER A 22 -7.82 -1.62 6.90
N ASN A 23 -8.56 -1.88 5.82
CA ASN A 23 -8.04 -1.94 4.46
C ASN A 23 -7.46 -0.57 4.07
N SER A 24 -6.29 -0.26 4.62
CA SER A 24 -5.61 1.03 4.51
C SER A 24 -4.40 0.96 3.58
N VAL A 25 -4.21 -0.18 2.91
CA VAL A 25 -3.21 -0.35 1.87
C VAL A 25 -3.93 -0.66 0.57
N VAL A 26 -3.56 0.05 -0.50
CA VAL A 26 -4.12 -0.15 -1.83
C VAL A 26 -3.01 -0.58 -2.80
N ASN A 27 -3.36 -1.30 -3.85
CA ASN A 27 -2.44 -1.61 -4.95
C ASN A 27 -2.75 -0.77 -6.19
N LEU A 28 -1.72 -0.44 -6.99
CA LEU A 28 -1.84 0.32 -8.23
C LEU A 28 -0.90 -0.24 -9.31
N SER A 29 -1.22 0.05 -10.58
CA SER A 29 -0.44 -0.29 -11.77
C SER A 29 -0.61 0.76 -12.86
N HIS A 30 0.13 0.66 -13.96
CA HIS A 30 -0.09 1.50 -15.14
C HIS A 30 -1.51 1.39 -15.71
N TYR A 31 -2.23 0.29 -15.48
CA TYR A 31 -3.63 0.12 -15.90
C TYR A 31 -4.59 1.06 -15.19
N ASP A 32 -4.24 1.54 -14.00
CA ASP A 32 -4.99 2.57 -13.28
C ASP A 32 -4.83 3.91 -14.01
N GLN A 33 -5.76 4.25 -14.90
CA GLN A 33 -5.68 5.45 -15.75
C GLN A 33 -6.05 6.75 -15.03
N MET A 34 -6.68 6.67 -13.85
CA MET A 34 -6.91 7.85 -13.02
C MET A 34 -5.59 8.45 -12.51
N ARG A 35 -5.66 9.73 -12.12
CA ARG A 35 -4.60 10.42 -11.38
C ARG A 35 -4.89 10.26 -9.87
N PRO A 36 -4.14 9.41 -9.14
CA PRO A 36 -4.39 9.24 -7.71
C PRO A 36 -4.09 10.54 -6.96
N ASP A 37 -4.97 10.89 -6.02
CA ASP A 37 -4.76 11.99 -5.09
C ASP A 37 -4.17 11.43 -3.80
N PHE A 38 -2.83 11.31 -3.76
CA PHE A 38 -2.13 10.69 -2.64
C PHE A 38 -2.27 11.47 -1.32
N VAL A 39 -2.43 12.80 -1.39
CA VAL A 39 -2.67 13.64 -0.20
C VAL A 39 -4.03 13.28 0.38
N ARG A 40 -5.08 13.28 -0.44
CA ARG A 40 -6.42 12.91 0.02
C ARG A 40 -6.49 11.47 0.50
N MET A 41 -5.78 10.55 -0.15
CA MET A 41 -5.68 9.15 0.31
C MET A 41 -5.12 9.09 1.74
N ARG A 42 -4.03 9.82 2.03
CA ARG A 42 -3.45 9.90 3.38
C ARG A 42 -4.45 10.47 4.39
N GLU A 43 -5.11 11.58 4.05
CA GLU A 43 -6.15 12.22 4.88
C GLU A 43 -7.33 11.29 5.19
N GLN A 44 -7.68 10.40 4.25
CA GLN A 44 -8.75 9.42 4.41
C GLN A 44 -8.32 8.13 5.13
N GLY A 45 -7.08 8.07 5.62
CA GLY A 45 -6.61 6.95 6.44
C GLY A 45 -5.91 5.83 5.67
N ILE A 46 -5.63 6.00 4.37
CA ILE A 46 -4.68 5.11 3.68
C ILE A 46 -3.29 5.33 4.30
N VAL A 47 -2.61 4.22 4.57
CA VAL A 47 -1.26 4.19 5.17
C VAL A 47 -0.19 3.85 4.15
N GLY A 48 -0.54 3.20 3.04
CA GLY A 48 0.45 2.85 2.02
C GLY A 48 -0.12 2.41 0.68
N VAL A 49 0.77 2.33 -0.30
CA VAL A 49 0.51 1.91 -1.68
C VAL A 49 1.50 0.83 -2.08
N ILE A 50 1.03 -0.26 -2.68
CA ILE A 50 1.87 -1.28 -3.32
C ILE A 50 1.71 -1.15 -4.84
N HIS A 51 2.74 -0.69 -5.53
CA HIS A 51 2.66 -0.40 -6.97
C HIS A 51 3.38 -1.45 -7.83
N GLU A 52 2.82 -1.78 -8.99
CA GLU A 52 3.49 -2.60 -10.01
C GLU A 52 4.78 -1.93 -10.46
N ALA A 53 5.92 -2.59 -10.30
CA ALA A 53 7.21 -2.09 -10.76
C ALA A 53 7.57 -2.61 -12.16
N SER A 54 7.17 -3.84 -12.48
CA SER A 54 7.51 -4.46 -13.75
C SER A 54 6.44 -5.43 -14.25
N TYR A 55 5.91 -5.11 -15.43
CA TYR A 55 5.05 -5.91 -16.30
C TYR A 55 4.75 -5.10 -17.58
N PRO A 56 4.72 -5.69 -18.79
CA PRO A 56 5.05 -7.08 -19.14
C PRO A 56 6.56 -7.38 -19.01
N ARG A 57 6.99 -8.57 -19.45
CA ARG A 57 8.37 -9.08 -19.26
C ARG A 57 9.43 -8.03 -19.61
N TYR A 58 10.33 -7.78 -18.67
CA TYR A 58 11.48 -6.87 -18.80
C TYR A 58 11.11 -5.41 -19.12
N VAL A 59 9.89 -4.99 -18.76
CA VAL A 59 9.42 -3.62 -18.87
C VAL A 59 9.17 -3.06 -17.47
N ARG A 60 9.74 -1.88 -17.19
CA ARG A 60 9.40 -1.10 -15.99
C ARG A 60 8.09 -0.36 -16.21
N ASP A 61 7.24 -0.35 -15.18
CA ASP A 61 6.00 0.40 -15.21
C ASP A 61 6.30 1.92 -15.34
N ALA A 62 5.79 2.53 -16.41
CA ALA A 62 6.10 3.92 -16.75
C ALA A 62 5.58 4.93 -15.72
N LYS A 63 4.59 4.56 -14.89
CA LYS A 63 4.04 5.43 -13.85
C LYS A 63 4.72 5.25 -12.49
N TYR A 64 5.56 4.21 -12.32
CA TYR A 64 6.12 3.82 -11.03
C TYR A 64 6.87 4.96 -10.32
N ALA A 65 7.89 5.53 -10.97
CA ALA A 65 8.75 6.55 -10.33
C ALA A 65 7.97 7.82 -9.96
N ALA A 66 7.11 8.30 -10.87
CA ALA A 66 6.32 9.49 -10.63
C ALA A 66 5.31 9.30 -9.48
N ARG A 67 4.67 8.13 -9.41
CA ARG A 67 3.72 7.81 -8.33
C ARG A 67 4.41 7.51 -7.00
N GLN A 68 5.59 6.89 -7.02
CA GLN A 68 6.40 6.68 -5.82
C GLN A 68 6.72 8.03 -5.16
N ASN A 69 7.28 8.96 -5.94
CA ASN A 69 7.65 10.27 -5.42
C ASN A 69 6.42 10.99 -4.83
N ALA A 70 5.32 11.05 -5.58
CA ALA A 70 4.11 11.72 -5.12
C ALA A 70 3.47 11.07 -3.87
N ALA A 71 3.52 9.74 -3.74
CA ALA A 71 3.00 9.03 -2.58
C ALA A 71 3.88 9.23 -1.34
N VAL A 72 5.21 9.15 -1.50
CA VAL A 72 6.16 9.37 -0.41
C VAL A 72 6.12 10.82 0.07
N ASP A 73 6.03 11.79 -0.85
CA ASP A 73 5.87 13.21 -0.52
C ASP A 73 4.56 13.48 0.25
N ALA A 74 3.51 12.70 -0.02
CA ALA A 74 2.24 12.74 0.73
C ALA A 74 2.29 11.97 2.08
N GLY A 75 3.42 11.37 2.43
CA GLY A 75 3.61 10.64 3.69
C GLY A 75 3.01 9.23 3.72
N LEU A 76 2.77 8.61 2.56
CA LEU A 76 2.34 7.22 2.45
C LEU A 76 3.55 6.27 2.42
N LEU A 77 3.40 5.08 3.00
CA LEU A 77 4.33 3.98 2.81
C LEU A 77 4.28 3.50 1.35
N TRP A 78 5.42 3.06 0.82
CA TRP A 78 5.53 2.59 -0.55
C TRP A 78 6.06 1.15 -0.62
N GLY A 79 5.37 0.32 -1.39
CA GLY A 79 5.75 -1.04 -1.72
C GLY A 79 5.78 -1.24 -3.24
N ALA A 80 6.50 -2.26 -3.67
CA ALA A 80 6.64 -2.62 -5.07
C ALA A 80 6.24 -4.09 -5.29
N TYR A 81 5.61 -4.41 -6.41
CA TYR A 81 5.39 -5.80 -6.83
C TYR A 81 5.81 -6.04 -8.29
N HIS A 82 6.13 -7.29 -8.62
CA HIS A 82 6.36 -7.76 -9.98
C HIS A 82 5.24 -8.72 -10.41
N PHE A 83 4.71 -8.56 -11.61
CA PHE A 83 3.74 -9.50 -12.16
C PHE A 83 4.45 -10.61 -12.94
N ALA A 84 4.58 -11.78 -12.32
CA ALA A 84 5.35 -12.90 -12.86
C ALA A 84 4.68 -13.52 -14.10
N ASP A 85 5.50 -14.03 -15.03
CA ASP A 85 5.05 -14.57 -16.32
C ASP A 85 5.41 -16.04 -16.58
N ALA A 86 5.69 -16.79 -15.51
CA ALA A 86 6.08 -18.21 -15.53
C ALA A 86 7.39 -18.52 -16.30
N THR A 87 8.21 -17.52 -16.63
CA THR A 87 9.56 -17.75 -17.17
C THR A 87 10.62 -17.80 -16.08
N SER A 88 11.90 -17.57 -16.41
CA SER A 88 13.02 -17.67 -15.48
C SER A 88 12.78 -16.77 -14.26
N PRO A 89 12.62 -17.35 -13.04
CA PRO A 89 12.38 -16.55 -11.84
C PRO A 89 13.60 -15.71 -11.47
N ILE A 90 14.81 -16.22 -11.73
CA ILE A 90 16.07 -15.50 -11.49
C ILE A 90 16.12 -14.23 -12.35
N ARG A 91 15.90 -14.34 -13.68
CA ARG A 91 15.93 -13.16 -14.55
C ARG A 91 14.81 -12.16 -14.25
N GLN A 92 13.66 -12.63 -13.79
CA GLN A 92 12.56 -11.75 -13.37
C GLN A 92 12.92 -10.98 -12.10
N ALA A 93 13.54 -11.65 -11.11
CA ALA A 93 14.04 -11.00 -9.91
C ALA A 93 15.15 -9.97 -10.22
N ASP A 94 16.11 -10.32 -11.09
CA ASP A 94 17.18 -9.41 -11.54
C ASP A 94 16.63 -8.17 -12.23
N HIS A 95 15.51 -8.27 -12.96
CA HIS A 95 14.88 -7.12 -13.61
C HIS A 95 14.07 -6.26 -12.63
N PHE A 96 13.47 -6.88 -11.61
CA PHE A 96 12.64 -6.20 -10.62
C PHE A 96 13.47 -5.33 -9.65
N LEU A 97 14.64 -5.83 -9.23
CA LEU A 97 15.57 -5.13 -8.33
C LEU A 97 16.36 -4.01 -9.03
#